data_AF-A0AAV9Z3W5-F1
#
_entry.id   AF-A0AAV9Z3W5-F1
#
_cell.length_a   1.000
_cell.length_b   1.000
_cell.length_c   1.000
_cell.angle_alpha   90.00
_cell.angle_beta   90.00
_cell.angle_gamma   90.00
#
_symmetry.space_group_name_H-M   'P 1'
#
loop_
_entity.id
_entity.type
_entity.pdbx_description
1 polymer ?
#
loop_
_entity_poly.entity_id
_entity_poly.type
_entity_poly.pdbx_seq_one_letter_code
_entity_poly.pdbx_strand_id
1 'polypeptide(L)'
;IANKRVLSKSDVVDRGVSTTPQTLARFGLGASYMFMVSRTIRQMQSLLSRTAKLVPGRSSHFVIDPYQVLLAVLTSAKDMGELITAWTALSKRMELAQSNLTKYRSEI
;
A
#
# COMPACT_ATOMS: atom_id res chain seq x y z
N ILE A 1 3.14 5.14 -8.06
CA ILE A 1 2.68 5.28 -6.66
C ILE A 1 3.65 6.10 -5.83
N ALA A 2 4.96 5.79 -5.86
CA ALA A 2 5.97 6.53 -5.11
C ALA A 2 5.91 8.07 -5.27
N ASN A 3 5.41 8.58 -6.41
CA ASN A 3 5.33 10.02 -6.67
C ASN A 3 3.90 10.61 -6.52
N LYS A 4 2.85 9.81 -6.30
CA LYS A 4 1.48 10.34 -6.17
C LYS A 4 1.10 10.44 -4.70
N ARG A 5 1.40 11.60 -4.10
CA ARG A 5 1.15 11.86 -2.67
C ARG A 5 -0.31 12.13 -2.34
N VAL A 6 -1.09 12.58 -3.32
CA VAL A 6 -2.48 13.00 -3.14
C VAL A 6 -3.39 12.20 -4.08
N LEU A 7 -4.46 11.65 -3.53
CA LEU A 7 -5.53 11.01 -4.32
C LEU A 7 -6.35 12.10 -5.02
N SER A 8 -6.54 11.94 -6.32
CA SER A 8 -7.50 12.73 -7.09
C SER A 8 -8.87 12.08 -7.08
N LYS A 9 -9.93 12.86 -7.41
CA LYS A 9 -11.30 12.33 -7.52
C LYS A 9 -11.40 11.10 -8.44
N SER A 10 -10.58 11.05 -9.49
CA SER A 10 -10.51 9.91 -10.42
C SER A 10 -9.91 8.63 -9.85
N ASP A 11 -9.19 8.70 -8.72
CA ASP A 11 -8.60 7.53 -8.08
C ASP A 11 -9.56 6.83 -7.12
N VAL A 12 -10.65 7.52 -6.75
CA VAL A 12 -11.56 7.14 -5.68
C VAL A 12 -12.93 6.83 -6.26
N VAL A 13 -13.53 5.75 -5.77
CA VAL A 13 -14.92 5.40 -6.03
C VAL A 13 -15.71 5.70 -4.75
N ASP A 14 -16.71 6.57 -4.86
CA ASP A 14 -17.79 6.70 -3.88
C ASP A 14 -18.95 5.81 -4.36
N ARG A 15 -19.21 4.73 -3.63
CA ARG A 15 -20.28 3.76 -3.90
C ARG A 15 -21.65 4.24 -3.42
N GLY A 16 -21.70 5.45 -2.86
CA GLY A 16 -22.91 6.07 -2.33
C GLY A 16 -23.34 5.48 -0.99
N VAL A 17 -24.40 6.07 -0.44
CA VAL A 17 -25.10 5.50 0.72
C VAL A 17 -26.12 4.51 0.19
N SER A 18 -25.87 3.23 0.39
CA SER A 18 -26.85 2.20 0.03
C SER A 18 -27.85 2.00 1.15
N THR A 19 -29.12 1.91 0.79
CA THR A 19 -30.22 1.48 1.69
C THR A 19 -30.22 -0.03 1.93
N THR A 20 -29.38 -0.78 1.21
CA THR A 20 -29.16 -2.22 1.38
C THR A 20 -27.76 -2.48 1.93
N PRO A 21 -27.55 -3.49 2.79
CA PRO A 21 -26.23 -3.85 3.29
C PRO A 21 -25.30 -4.19 2.11
N GLN A 22 -24.39 -3.28 1.77
CA GLN A 22 -23.34 -3.57 0.81
C GLN A 22 -22.24 -4.37 1.50
N THR A 23 -21.70 -5.37 0.81
CA THR A 23 -20.51 -6.12 1.24
C THR A 23 -19.25 -5.26 1.19
N LEU A 24 -19.29 -4.08 0.56
CA LEU A 24 -18.18 -3.16 0.42
C LEU A 24 -18.55 -1.81 1.05
N ALA A 25 -17.62 -1.19 1.78
CA ALA A 25 -17.82 0.14 2.34
C ALA A 25 -17.92 1.22 1.24
N ARG A 26 -18.40 2.40 1.63
CA ARG A 26 -18.74 3.50 0.73
C ARG A 26 -17.57 3.97 -0.13
N PHE A 27 -16.37 4.09 0.45
CA PHE A 27 -15.22 4.62 -0.26
C PHE A 27 -14.19 3.53 -0.57
N GLY A 28 -13.45 3.71 -1.66
CA GLY A 28 -12.33 2.84 -2.01
C GLY A 28 -11.58 3.36 -3.21
N LEU A 29 -10.42 2.80 -3.48
CA LEU A 29 -9.71 3.04 -4.72
C LEU A 29 -10.45 2.39 -5.89
N GLY A 30 -10.42 3.05 -7.05
CA GLY A 30 -10.89 2.46 -8.30
C GLY A 30 -10.17 1.15 -8.59
N ALA A 31 -10.87 0.16 -9.16
CA ALA A 31 -10.34 -1.20 -9.32
C ALA A 31 -9.01 -1.26 -10.09
N SER A 32 -8.89 -0.48 -11.17
CA SER A 32 -7.64 -0.35 -11.93
C SER A 32 -6.50 0.23 -11.09
N TYR A 33 -6.79 1.25 -10.29
CA TYR A 33 -5.83 1.89 -9.41
C TYR A 33 -5.41 0.95 -8.28
N MET A 34 -6.36 0.25 -7.67
CA MET A 34 -6.14 -0.76 -6.64
C MET A 34 -5.27 -1.92 -7.16
N PHE A 35 -5.51 -2.37 -8.39
CA PHE A 35 -4.69 -3.40 -9.04
C PHE A 35 -3.24 -2.94 -9.20
N MET A 36 -3.03 -1.72 -9.68
CA MET A 36 -1.68 -1.13 -9.80
C MET A 36 -0.99 -1.02 -8.44
N VAL A 37 -1.70 -0.52 -7.43
CA VAL A 37 -1.20 -0.39 -6.04
C VAL A 37 -0.74 -1.73 -5.49
N SER A 38 -1.62 -2.73 -5.54
CA SER A 38 -1.33 -4.08 -5.06
C SER A 38 -0.16 -4.71 -5.80
N ARG A 39 -0.08 -4.52 -7.13
CA ARG A 39 1.03 -5.05 -7.94
C ARG A 39 2.36 -4.42 -7.55
N THR A 40 2.42 -3.11 -7.39
CA THR A 40 3.66 -2.41 -7.01
C THR A 40 4.13 -2.80 -5.61
N ILE A 41 3.22 -2.94 -4.64
CA ILE A 41 3.57 -3.40 -3.30
C ILE A 41 4.18 -4.81 -3.36
N ARG A 42 3.55 -5.74 -4.09
CA ARG A 42 4.07 -7.11 -4.26
C ARG A 42 5.47 -7.13 -4.88
N GLN A 43 5.68 -6.31 -5.92
CA GLN A 43 6.99 -6.21 -6.57
C GLN A 43 8.06 -5.67 -5.61
N MET A 44 7.77 -4.58 -4.89
CA MET A 44 8.70 -3.99 -3.93
C MET A 44 8.97 -4.91 -2.74
N GLN A 45 7.95 -5.60 -2.22
CA GLN A 45 8.09 -6.59 -1.15
C GLN A 45 8.98 -7.76 -1.59
N SER A 46 8.80 -8.24 -2.82
CA SER A 46 9.66 -9.29 -3.39
C SER A 46 11.11 -8.83 -3.50
N LEU A 47 11.36 -7.58 -3.91
CA LEU A 47 12.72 -7.03 -3.98
C LEU A 47 13.36 -6.96 -2.58
N LEU A 48 12.65 -6.39 -1.60
CA LEU A 48 13.12 -6.30 -0.22
C LEU A 48 13.48 -7.67 0.36
N SER A 49 12.59 -8.66 0.19
CA SER A 49 12.81 -10.01 0.69
C SER A 49 14.04 -10.67 0.05
N ARG A 50 14.20 -10.54 -1.27
CA ARG A 50 15.34 -11.12 -2.00
C ARG A 50 16.65 -10.44 -1.62
N THR A 51 16.68 -9.11 -1.57
CA THR A 51 17.91 -8.37 -1.23
C THR A 51 18.31 -8.58 0.23
N ALA A 52 17.36 -8.63 1.16
CA ALA A 52 17.67 -8.89 2.57
C ALA A 52 18.32 -10.27 2.79
N LYS A 53 17.94 -11.28 2.00
CA LYS A 53 18.56 -12.63 2.06
C LYS A 53 20.01 -12.67 1.60
N LEU A 54 20.47 -11.66 0.87
CA LEU A 54 21.86 -11.55 0.42
C LEU A 54 22.77 -10.96 1.51
N VAL A 55 22.19 -10.32 2.55
CA VAL A 55 22.96 -9.72 3.64
C VAL A 55 23.33 -10.80 4.68
N PRO A 56 24.62 -11.04 4.97
CA PRO A 56 25.04 -12.03 5.94
C PRO A 56 24.43 -11.79 7.33
N GLY A 57 23.91 -12.86 7.96
CA GLY A 57 23.33 -12.80 9.31
C GLY A 57 21.95 -12.14 9.42
N ARG A 58 21.38 -11.61 8.33
CA ARG A 58 20.04 -10.99 8.33
C ARG A 58 18.94 -12.03 8.15
N SER A 59 18.08 -12.19 9.16
CA SER A 59 16.93 -13.09 9.14
C SER A 59 15.60 -12.40 8.80
N SER A 60 15.56 -11.06 8.85
CA SER A 60 14.34 -10.28 8.70
C SER A 60 14.47 -9.22 7.60
N HIS A 61 13.32 -8.81 7.07
CA HIS A 61 13.21 -7.79 6.03
C HIS A 61 12.02 -6.88 6.31
N PHE A 62 12.05 -5.67 5.79
CA PHE A 62 10.97 -4.71 5.93
C PHE A 62 9.70 -5.22 5.23
N VAL A 63 8.54 -5.06 5.89
CA VAL A 63 7.22 -5.42 5.36
C VAL A 63 6.41 -4.15 5.13
N ILE A 64 5.99 -3.93 3.88
CA ILE A 64 5.35 -2.69 3.44
C ILE A 64 3.96 -2.53 4.04
N ASP A 65 3.15 -3.58 3.97
CA ASP A 65 1.78 -3.62 4.49
C ASP A 65 1.57 -4.92 5.28
N PRO A 66 2.00 -4.96 6.56
CA PRO A 66 1.85 -6.16 7.38
C PRO A 66 0.37 -6.51 7.52
N TYR A 67 0.04 -7.77 7.30
CA TYR A 67 -1.34 -8.30 7.33
C TYR A 67 -2.31 -7.64 6.34
N GLN A 68 -1.83 -6.92 5.32
CA GLN A 68 -2.64 -6.27 4.29
C GLN A 68 -3.67 -5.26 4.82
N VAL A 69 -3.39 -4.64 5.98
CA VAL A 69 -4.32 -3.72 6.64
C VAL A 69 -4.56 -2.48 5.78
N LEU A 70 -3.52 -1.90 5.21
CA LEU A 70 -3.65 -0.69 4.39
C LEU A 70 -4.39 -0.98 3.09
N LEU A 71 -4.11 -2.13 2.45
CA LEU A 71 -4.84 -2.56 1.25
C LEU A 71 -6.32 -2.83 1.51
N ALA A 72 -6.66 -3.41 2.67
CA ALA A 72 -8.05 -3.62 3.07
C ALA A 72 -8.80 -2.28 3.20
N VAL A 73 -8.21 -1.31 3.91
CA VAL A 73 -8.80 0.02 4.06
C VAL A 73 -8.90 0.75 2.72
N LEU A 74 -7.88 0.66 1.86
CA LEU A 74 -7.92 1.25 0.52
C LEU A 74 -8.99 0.64 -0.40
N THR A 75 -9.44 -0.58 -0.10
CA THR A 75 -10.54 -1.23 -0.84
C THR A 75 -11.90 -0.79 -0.32
N SER A 76 -12.01 -0.62 1.00
CA SER A 76 -13.27 -0.52 1.72
C SER A 76 -13.15 0.41 2.93
N ALA A 77 -13.00 1.71 2.67
CA ALA A 77 -12.99 2.76 3.69
C ALA A 77 -14.42 3.23 4.01
N LYS A 78 -14.68 3.48 5.29
CA LYS A 78 -15.97 3.99 5.81
C LYS A 78 -16.19 5.45 5.43
N ASP A 79 -15.12 6.23 5.45
CA ASP A 79 -15.11 7.64 5.07
C ASP A 79 -13.85 8.02 4.28
N MET A 80 -13.88 9.21 3.69
CA MET A 80 -12.77 9.72 2.89
C MET A 80 -11.50 9.97 3.74
N GLY A 81 -11.65 10.31 5.02
CA GLY A 81 -10.53 10.53 5.93
C GLY A 81 -9.75 9.24 6.19
N GLU A 82 -10.45 8.12 6.39
CA GLU A 82 -9.87 6.79 6.51
C GLU A 82 -9.10 6.40 5.24
N LEU A 83 -9.69 6.65 4.06
CA LEU A 83 -9.05 6.37 2.77
C LEU A 83 -7.76 7.18 2.57
N ILE A 84 -7.81 8.49 2.83
CA ILE A 84 -6.65 9.39 2.72
C ILE A 84 -5.56 9.01 3.73
N THR A 85 -5.95 8.61 4.94
CA THR A 85 -5.01 8.19 5.99
C THR A 85 -4.29 6.91 5.59
N ALA A 86 -5.01 5.90 5.10
CA ALA A 86 -4.42 4.68 4.58
C ALA A 86 -3.50 4.94 3.38
N TRP A 87 -3.89 5.83 2.48
CA TRP A 87 -3.05 6.22 1.34
C TRP A 87 -1.74 6.90 1.78
N THR A 88 -1.84 7.82 2.74
CA THR A 88 -0.68 8.55 3.29
C THR A 88 0.27 7.59 4.00
N ALA A 89 -0.28 6.70 4.84
CA ALA A 89 0.50 5.68 5.54
C ALA A 89 1.20 4.73 4.56
N LEU A 90 0.49 4.27 3.53
CA LEU A 90 1.07 3.41 2.49
C LEU A 90 2.18 4.12 1.71
N SER A 91 1.96 5.37 1.34
CA SER A 91 2.96 6.18 0.65
C SER A 91 4.23 6.31 1.50
N LYS A 92 4.08 6.56 2.81
CA LYS A 92 5.23 6.61 3.72
C LYS A 92 5.94 5.26 3.87
N ARG A 93 5.19 4.17 3.93
CA ARG A 93 5.73 2.80 3.97
C ARG A 93 6.51 2.47 2.69
N MET A 94 6.06 2.95 1.52
CA MET A 94 6.79 2.80 0.26
C MET A 94 8.10 3.62 0.24
N GLU A 95 8.14 4.82 0.81
CA GLU A 95 9.38 5.58 0.97
C GLU A 95 10.38 4.82 1.88
N LEU A 96 9.89 4.30 3.01
CA LEU A 96 10.71 3.50 3.93
C LEU A 96 11.21 2.20 3.28
N ALA A 97 10.40 1.58 2.42
CA ALA A 97 10.81 0.42 1.63
C ALA A 97 11.99 0.74 0.74
N GLN A 98 11.99 1.89 0.05
CA GLN A 98 13.11 2.30 -0.78
C GLN A 98 14.37 2.55 0.03
N SER A 99 14.24 3.24 1.18
CA SER A 99 15.35 3.47 2.09
C SER A 99 15.95 2.16 2.62
N ASN A 100 15.11 1.19 3.01
CA ASN A 100 15.57 -0.13 3.45
C ASN A 100 16.25 -0.91 2.32
N LEU A 101 15.74 -0.82 1.09
CA LEU A 101 16.37 -1.47 -0.05
C LEU A 101 17.79 -0.91 -0.31
N THR A 102 17.97 0.40 -0.22
CA THR A 102 19.29 1.05 -0.31
C THR A 102 20.21 0.58 0.81
N LYS A 103 19.69 0.49 2.05
CA LYS A 103 20.45 -0.01 3.20
C LYS A 103 20.90 -1.46 3.01
N TYR A 104 20.02 -2.35 2.54
CA TYR A 104 20.43 -3.75 2.30
C TYR A 104 21.51 -3.84 1.24
N ARG A 105 21.43 -3.03 0.19
CA ARG A 105 22.46 -2.98 -0.86
C ARG A 105 23.82 -2.53 -0.35
N SER A 106 23.89 -1.67 0.67
CA SER A 106 25.16 -1.25 1.28
C SER A 106 25.72 -2.26 2.30
N GLU A 107 24.93 -3.26 2.69
CA GLU A 107 25.30 -4.29 3.67
C GLU A 107 25.63 -5.66 3.03
N ILE A 108 25.44 -5.79 1.72
CA ILE A 108 25.93 -6.92 0.91
C ILE A 108 27.43 -6.72 0.68
#